data_AF-B7QBG3-F1
#
_entry.id   AF-B7QBG3-F1
#
_cell.length_a   1.000
_cell.length_b   1.000
_cell.length_c   1.000
_cell.angle_alpha   90.00
_cell.angle_beta   90.00
_cell.angle_gamma   90.00
#
_symmetry.space_group_name_H-M   'P 1'
#
loop_
_entity.id
_entity.type
_entity.pdbx_description
1 polymer ?
#
loop_
_entity_poly.entity_id
_entity_poly.type
_entity_poly.pdbx_seq_one_letter_code
_entity_poly.pdbx_strand_id
1 'polypeptide(L)'
;MPATRFHSYHGRNLILCENNMVAYRKASFAHALAFSEQPLLPGEIFLVEIEQNERGWSGHMRLGLTQHDPAARFPLPQYALPDLANMGHSWVFAIHNSELDSEHQGASPYQRPDSPSSVLGKGGRADP
;
A
#
# COMPACT_ATOMS: atom_id res chain seq x y z
N MET A 1 -24.00 1.40 10.59
CA MET A 1 -22.94 0.44 10.96
C MET A 1 -22.36 0.87 12.30
N PRO A 2 -22.16 -0.03 13.28
CA PRO A 2 -21.36 0.31 14.45
C PRO A 2 -19.95 0.75 14.01
N ALA A 3 -19.35 1.71 14.73
CA ALA A 3 -18.01 2.18 14.41
C ALA A 3 -16.98 1.07 14.67
N THR A 4 -16.26 0.67 13.62
CA THR A 4 -15.14 -0.27 13.70
C THR A 4 -13.89 0.47 14.16
N ARG A 5 -13.29 0.01 15.25
CA ARG A 5 -12.07 0.59 15.83
C ARG A 5 -10.89 -0.36 15.70
N PHE A 6 -9.69 0.20 15.75
CA PHE A 6 -8.46 -0.55 15.97
C PHE A 6 -8.28 -0.87 17.45
N HIS A 7 -7.74 -2.06 17.74
CA HIS A 7 -7.41 -2.46 19.09
C HIS A 7 -6.24 -1.64 19.64
N SER A 8 -6.29 -1.29 20.93
CA SER A 8 -5.23 -0.53 21.61
C SER A 8 -3.87 -1.26 21.68
N TYR A 9 -3.87 -2.57 21.45
CA TYR A 9 -2.64 -3.36 21.27
C TYR A 9 -2.20 -3.31 19.82
N HIS A 10 -1.15 -2.54 19.55
CA HIS A 10 -0.63 -2.30 18.21
C HIS A 10 0.89 -2.13 18.23
N GLY A 11 1.50 -2.13 17.05
CA GLY A 11 2.93 -1.93 16.88
C GLY A 11 3.40 -0.57 17.39
N ARG A 12 4.64 -0.51 17.88
CA ARG A 12 5.24 0.68 18.52
C ARG A 12 5.34 1.91 17.62
N ASN A 13 5.28 1.71 16.30
CA ASN A 13 5.36 2.76 15.29
C ASN A 13 3.98 3.25 14.82
N LEU A 14 2.90 2.76 15.43
CA LEU A 14 1.56 3.33 15.24
C LEU A 14 1.18 4.27 16.39
N ILE A 15 0.39 5.27 16.05
CA ILE A 15 -0.39 6.12 16.96
C ILE A 15 -1.85 5.92 16.57
N LEU A 16 -2.71 5.67 17.56
CA LEU A 16 -4.15 5.65 17.34
C LEU A 16 -4.75 7.00 17.74
N CYS A 17 -5.64 7.51 16.91
CA CYS A 17 -6.39 8.75 17.14
C CYS A 17 -7.88 8.56 16.79
N GLU A 18 -8.66 9.61 17.03
CA GLU A 18 -10.11 9.62 16.77
C GLU A 18 -10.84 8.43 17.42
N ASN A 19 -10.64 8.27 18.73
CA ASN A 19 -11.19 7.14 19.48
C ASN A 19 -10.82 5.78 18.87
N ASN A 20 -9.55 5.62 18.47
CA ASN A 20 -8.99 4.45 17.81
C ASN A 20 -9.61 4.10 16.46
N MET A 21 -10.27 5.04 15.77
CA MET A 21 -10.75 4.81 14.40
C MET A 21 -9.67 5.07 13.35
N VAL A 22 -8.63 5.85 13.69
CA VAL A 22 -7.54 6.20 12.78
C VAL A 22 -6.22 5.67 13.33
N ALA A 23 -5.42 5.02 12.48
CA ALA A 23 -4.09 4.52 12.81
C ALA A 23 -3.03 5.20 11.94
N TYR A 24 -2.11 5.94 12.58
CA TYR A 24 -1.06 6.70 11.92
C TYR A 24 0.33 6.09 12.17
N ARG A 25 1.11 5.86 11.11
CA ARG A 25 2.49 5.38 11.20
C ARG A 25 3.45 6.55 11.44
N LYS A 26 3.98 6.68 12.66
CA LYS A 26 4.83 7.82 13.07
C LYS A 26 6.29 7.74 12.64
N ALA A 27 6.81 6.53 12.40
CA ALA A 27 8.24 6.33 12.08
C ALA A 27 8.48 4.93 11.50
N SER A 28 9.45 4.80 10.59
CA SER A 28 9.86 3.53 9.94
C SER A 28 8.71 2.80 9.22
N PHE A 29 9.01 1.84 8.35
CA PHE A 29 8.02 0.96 7.73
C PHE A 29 7.71 -0.28 8.58
N ALA A 30 8.53 -0.55 9.59
CA ALA A 30 8.46 -1.71 10.46
C ALA A 30 7.65 -1.46 11.73
N HIS A 31 7.25 -2.53 12.44
CA HIS A 31 6.53 -2.49 13.71
C HIS A 31 5.24 -1.65 13.68
N ALA A 32 4.51 -1.74 12.57
CA ALA A 32 3.30 -0.97 12.31
C ALA A 32 2.07 -1.87 12.15
N LEU A 33 1.96 -2.94 12.96
CA LEU A 33 0.80 -3.83 12.97
C LEU A 33 -0.36 -3.22 13.76
N ALA A 34 -1.56 -3.27 13.21
CA ALA A 34 -2.81 -2.96 13.89
C ALA A 34 -3.78 -4.14 13.75
N PHE A 35 -4.72 -4.24 14.68
CA PHE A 35 -5.75 -5.29 14.72
C PHE A 35 -7.11 -4.64 14.92
N SER A 36 -8.19 -5.31 14.53
CA SER A 36 -9.55 -4.87 14.88
C SER A 36 -9.75 -4.96 16.40
N GLU A 37 -10.49 -4.00 16.97
CA GLU A 37 -10.82 -3.98 18.40
C GLU A 37 -11.65 -5.21 18.82
N GLN A 38 -12.54 -5.66 17.93
CA GLN A 38 -13.38 -6.83 18.12
C GLN A 38 -13.08 -7.87 17.03
N PRO A 39 -13.25 -9.17 17.33
CA PRO A 39 -13.14 -10.22 16.33
C PRO A 39 -14.24 -10.05 15.29
N LEU A 40 -13.88 -10.26 14.02
CA LEU A 40 -14.84 -10.20 12.91
C LEU A 40 -15.66 -11.49 12.84
N LEU A 41 -16.99 -11.34 12.74
CA LEU A 41 -17.89 -12.45 12.45
C LEU A 41 -17.82 -12.84 10.97
N PRO A 42 -18.18 -14.09 10.61
CA PRO A 42 -18.29 -14.50 9.21
C PRO A 42 -19.21 -13.57 8.42
N GLY A 43 -18.70 -13.00 7.32
CA GLY A 43 -19.44 -12.05 6.47
C GLY A 43 -19.45 -10.60 6.97
N GLU A 44 -18.85 -10.32 8.12
CA GLU A 44 -18.67 -8.95 8.61
C GLU A 44 -17.60 -8.21 7.80
N ILE A 45 -17.85 -6.93 7.53
CA ILE A 45 -16.95 -6.08 6.76
C ILE A 45 -16.23 -5.14 7.72
N PHE A 46 -14.89 -5.18 7.70
CA PHE A 46 -14.05 -4.14 8.28
C PHE A 46 -13.58 -3.22 7.16
N LEU A 47 -14.11 -1.99 7.11
CA LEU A 47 -13.74 -1.01 6.10
C LEU A 47 -12.52 -0.21 6.57
N VAL A 48 -11.52 -0.06 5.70
CA VAL A 48 -10.35 0.79 5.93
C VAL A 48 -10.25 1.80 4.81
N GLU A 49 -10.13 3.08 5.16
CA GLU A 49 -9.84 4.18 4.25
C GLU A 49 -8.38 4.60 4.41
N ILE A 50 -7.71 4.93 3.29
CA ILE A 50 -6.34 5.47 3.31
C ILE A 50 -6.42 6.99 3.27
N GLU A 51 -6.32 7.63 4.44
CA GLU A 51 -6.41 9.09 4.56
C GLU A 51 -5.15 9.81 4.08
N GLN A 52 -3.97 9.19 4.26
CA GLN A 52 -2.69 9.79 3.90
C GLN A 52 -1.68 8.74 3.49
N ASN A 53 -0.83 9.09 2.51
CA ASN A 53 0.33 8.30 2.10
C ASN A 53 1.62 9.11 2.28
N GLU A 54 2.67 8.46 2.79
CA GLU A 54 3.98 9.09 2.99
C GLU A 54 4.86 8.90 1.76
N ARG A 55 5.32 10.00 1.17
CA ARG A 55 6.24 9.96 0.01
C ARG A 55 7.61 9.41 0.41
N GLY A 56 8.34 8.87 -0.56
CA GLY A 56 9.70 8.37 -0.35
C GLY A 56 9.78 6.93 0.15
N TRP A 57 8.65 6.28 0.39
CA TRP A 57 8.56 4.85 0.67
C TRP A 57 8.12 4.07 -0.57
N SER A 58 8.68 2.88 -0.75
CA SER A 58 8.23 1.91 -1.74
C SER A 58 7.76 0.64 -1.03
N GLY A 59 6.74 0.00 -1.58
CA GLY A 59 6.15 -1.22 -1.02
C GLY A 59 4.63 -1.15 -0.96
N HIS A 60 4.05 -2.16 -0.33
CA HIS A 60 2.60 -2.39 -0.30
C HIS A 60 2.07 -2.35 1.14
N MET A 61 0.82 -1.93 1.32
CA MET A 61 0.13 -2.21 2.57
C MET A 61 -0.16 -3.72 2.67
N ARG A 62 -0.11 -4.29 3.87
CA ARG A 62 -0.46 -5.69 4.11
C ARG A 62 -1.76 -5.74 4.89
N LEU A 63 -2.71 -6.54 4.42
CA LEU A 63 -4.01 -6.74 5.07
C LEU A 63 -4.29 -8.24 5.15
N GLY A 64 -5.06 -8.64 6.16
CA GLY A 64 -5.30 -10.04 6.40
C GLY A 64 -6.19 -10.30 7.61
N LEU A 65 -6.35 -11.59 7.89
CA LEU A 65 -7.06 -12.10 9.06
C LEU A 65 -6.09 -12.84 9.97
N THR A 66 -6.37 -12.83 11.26
CA THR A 66 -5.60 -13.56 12.26
C THR A 66 -6.54 -14.12 13.33
N GLN A 67 -6.23 -15.30 13.88
CA GLN A 67 -6.90 -15.83 15.06
C GLN A 67 -6.15 -15.51 16.36
N HIS A 68 -5.03 -14.78 16.29
CA HIS A 68 -4.33 -14.31 17.48
C HIS A 68 -5.14 -13.20 18.12
N ASP A 69 -5.58 -13.42 19.36
CA ASP A 69 -6.32 -12.43 20.14
C ASP A 69 -5.38 -11.29 20.59
N PRO A 70 -5.57 -10.05 20.11
CA PRO A 70 -4.74 -8.93 20.54
C PRO A 70 -4.91 -8.58 22.03
N ALA A 71 -5.99 -9.01 22.69
CA ALA A 71 -6.16 -8.86 24.14
C ALA A 71 -5.21 -9.76 24.93
N ALA A 72 -4.76 -10.88 24.34
CA ALA A 72 -3.75 -11.76 24.93
C ALA A 72 -2.34 -11.16 24.93
N ARG A 73 -2.12 -10.04 24.23
CA ARG A 73 -0.86 -9.27 24.20
C ARG A 73 0.37 -10.14 23.87
N PHE A 74 0.20 -11.06 22.91
CA PHE A 74 1.28 -11.90 22.40
C PHE A 74 2.42 -11.06 21.82
N PRO A 75 3.69 -11.53 21.84
CA PRO A 75 4.81 -10.74 21.32
C PRO A 75 4.59 -10.30 19.86
N LEU A 76 4.46 -8.98 19.64
CA LEU A 76 4.23 -8.46 18.30
C LEU A 76 5.47 -8.61 17.43
N PRO A 77 5.35 -9.26 16.26
CA PRO A 77 6.45 -9.32 15.32
C PRO A 77 6.68 -7.97 14.64
N GLN A 78 7.77 -7.88 13.89
CA GLN A 78 8.13 -6.65 13.19
C GLN A 78 7.26 -6.42 11.95
N TYR A 79 6.91 -7.49 11.24
CA TYR A 79 6.14 -7.43 9.99
C TYR A 79 4.96 -8.39 9.99
N ALA A 80 3.96 -8.10 9.16
CA ALA A 80 2.86 -9.04 8.93
C ALA A 80 3.33 -10.25 8.10
N LEU A 81 4.26 -9.99 7.16
CA LEU A 81 4.90 -11.00 6.33
C LEU A 81 6.43 -10.88 6.42
N PRO A 82 7.15 -12.01 6.58
CA PRO A 82 6.62 -13.35 6.81
C PRO A 82 6.24 -13.58 8.30
N ASP A 83 6.66 -12.71 9.21
CA ASP A 83 6.71 -13.01 10.65
C ASP A 83 5.36 -13.41 11.26
N LEU A 84 4.32 -12.56 11.16
CA LEU A 84 3.01 -12.87 11.75
C LEU A 84 2.36 -14.09 11.09
N ALA A 85 2.53 -14.26 9.77
CA ALA A 85 2.07 -15.47 9.08
C ALA A 85 2.79 -16.73 9.58
N ASN A 86 4.10 -16.65 9.84
CA ASN A 86 4.90 -17.76 10.37
C ASN A 86 4.58 -18.10 11.82
N MET A 87 3.94 -17.19 12.58
CA MET A 87 3.37 -17.51 13.89
C MET A 87 2.13 -18.42 13.80
N GLY A 88 1.68 -18.76 12.58
CA GLY A 88 0.50 -19.57 12.34
C GLY A 88 -0.79 -18.76 12.50
N HIS A 89 -1.90 -19.37 12.08
CA HIS A 89 -3.26 -18.83 12.26
C HIS A 89 -3.48 -17.41 11.70
N SER A 90 -2.68 -17.01 10.72
CA SER A 90 -2.75 -15.69 10.08
C SER A 90 -2.65 -15.83 8.57
N TRP A 91 -3.52 -15.11 7.85
CA TRP A 91 -3.58 -15.09 6.39
C TRP A 91 -3.49 -13.64 5.93
N VAL A 92 -2.35 -13.26 5.35
CA VAL A 92 -2.01 -11.88 5.03
C VAL A 92 -1.58 -11.76 3.57
N PHE A 93 -2.04 -10.71 2.90
CA PHE A 93 -1.74 -10.41 1.50
C PHE A 93 -1.22 -8.98 1.37
N ALA A 94 -0.38 -8.74 0.37
CA ALA A 94 0.01 -7.40 -0.03
C ALA A 94 -1.08 -6.80 -0.94
N ILE A 95 -1.49 -5.57 -0.63
CA ILE A 95 -2.44 -4.81 -1.45
C ILE A 95 -1.66 -4.02 -2.50
N HIS A 96 -1.92 -4.33 -3.77
CA HIS A 96 -1.39 -3.57 -4.89
C HIS A 96 -2.30 -2.38 -5.16
N ASN A 97 -1.72 -1.21 -5.45
CA ASN A 97 -2.48 -0.11 -6.03
C ASN A 97 -2.77 -0.51 -7.48
N SER A 98 -3.98 -0.94 -7.81
CA SER A 98 -4.32 -1.27 -9.20
C SER A 98 -4.65 -0.04 -10.05
N GLU A 99 -4.87 1.14 -9.46
CA GLU A 99 -5.51 2.27 -10.17
C GLU A 99 -4.73 3.60 -10.14
N LEU A 100 -3.63 3.72 -9.41
CA LEU A 100 -2.82 4.96 -9.39
C LEU A 100 -1.77 5.06 -10.52
N ASP A 101 -1.57 3.99 -11.30
CA ASP A 101 -0.68 4.02 -12.49
C ASP A 101 -1.34 4.73 -13.69
N SER A 102 -2.62 5.08 -13.60
CA SER A 102 -3.40 5.68 -14.69
C SER A 102 -3.19 7.19 -14.85
N GLU A 103 -2.72 7.91 -13.82
CA GLU A 103 -2.66 9.37 -13.83
C GLU A 103 -1.28 9.98 -14.08
N HIS A 104 -0.24 9.18 -14.35
CA HIS A 104 1.12 9.68 -14.65
C HIS A 104 1.63 9.38 -16.09
N GLN A 105 0.76 8.94 -17.01
CA GLN A 105 1.10 8.92 -18.45
C GLN A 105 0.70 10.19 -19.22
N GLY A 106 0.35 11.28 -18.52
CA GLY A 106 0.11 12.59 -19.10
C GLY A 106 1.25 13.57 -18.85
N ALA A 107 1.96 13.96 -19.92
CA ALA A 107 2.95 15.04 -20.02
C ALA A 107 4.39 14.74 -19.53
N SER A 108 5.22 14.20 -20.42
CA SER A 108 6.66 14.44 -20.41
C SER A 108 6.93 15.89 -20.85
N PRO A 109 7.62 16.74 -20.06
CA PRO A 109 7.95 18.12 -20.46
C PRO A 109 9.04 18.21 -21.53
N TYR A 110 9.53 17.09 -22.06
CA TYR A 110 10.54 17.04 -23.13
C TYR A 110 10.00 16.42 -24.41
N GLN A 111 8.97 17.01 -25.01
CA GLN A 111 8.78 16.89 -26.46
C GLN A 111 9.86 17.74 -27.14
N ARG A 112 10.84 17.11 -27.77
CA ARG A 112 11.74 17.79 -28.72
C ARG A 112 10.88 18.32 -29.88
N PRO A 113 11.06 19.57 -30.33
CA PRO A 113 10.38 20.03 -31.52
C PRO A 113 10.80 19.20 -32.73
N ASP A 114 9.80 18.89 -33.55
CA ASP A 114 9.82 17.99 -34.69
C ASP A 114 11.05 18.18 -35.60
N SER A 115 11.68 17.07 -35.94
CA SER A 115 12.63 17.05 -37.07
C SER A 115 11.82 17.22 -38.36
N PRO A 116 12.11 18.22 -39.21
CA PRO A 116 11.36 18.39 -40.44
C PRO A 116 11.60 17.18 -41.36
N SER A 117 10.51 16.68 -41.91
CA SER A 117 10.43 15.53 -42.79
C SER A 117 11.31 15.71 -44.03
N SER A 118 12.00 14.61 -44.38
CA SER A 118 12.76 14.46 -45.61
C SER A 118 11.88 14.76 -46.82
N VAL A 119 12.20 15.83 -47.54
CA VAL A 119 11.66 16.08 -48.89
C VAL A 119 12.48 15.28 -49.89
N LEU A 120 11.83 14.23 -50.38
CA LEU A 120 12.18 13.36 -51.49
C LEU A 120 12.36 14.17 -52.79
N GLY A 121 13.39 13.91 -53.61
CA GLY A 121 13.50 14.63 -54.89
C GLY A 121 14.66 14.32 -55.84
N LYS A 122 14.69 13.10 -56.38
CA LYS A 122 15.10 12.70 -57.76
C LYS A 122 16.42 13.18 -58.40
N GLY A 123 17.12 12.22 -59.02
CA GLY A 123 17.86 12.47 -60.26
C GLY A 123 19.18 11.70 -60.34
N GLY A 124 19.19 10.54 -61.02
CA GLY A 124 20.37 9.69 -61.14
C GLY A 124 21.36 10.10 -62.24
N ARG A 125 22.48 9.36 -62.30
CA ARG A 125 23.06 8.75 -63.51
C ARG A 125 24.23 7.86 -63.12
N ALA A 126 24.45 6.81 -63.91
CA ALA A 126 25.41 5.73 -63.75
C ALA A 126 26.86 6.12 -64.11
N ASP A 127 27.79 5.36 -63.51
CA ASP A 127 29.07 4.81 -63.99
C ASP A 127 30.20 5.74 -64.51
N PRO A 128 31.47 5.28 -64.53
CA PRO A 128 32.00 3.92 -64.26
C PRO A 128 32.84 3.75 -62.98
#